data_AF-A0A2S8EQU9-F1
#
_entry.id   AF-A0A2S8EQU9-F1
#
_cell.length_a   1.000
_cell.length_b   1.000
_cell.length_c   1.000
_cell.angle_alpha   90.00
_cell.angle_beta   90.00
_cell.angle_gamma   90.00
#
_symmetry.space_group_name_H-M   'P 1'
#
loop_
_entity.id
_entity.type
_entity.pdbx_description
1 polymer ?
#
loop_
_entity_poly.entity_id
_entity_poly.type
_entity_poly.pdbx_seq_one_letter_code
_entity_poly.pdbx_strand_id
1 'polypeptide(L)'
;MELGSDIAADINLDDYFVYDVSADVALEFFRTLLFKHLQAFAGERELKERDEIAIINSVFSQERVFAELVRASEGVPRDFINILQLAAMRSDQSKIAMNEVRIAAKDWYERDKQRNLDTNERADQLLQWIRDKVIEGKRARAFLLRSSHSDPSIEFLFDERLLHIAKRSYSAKDEPGVRYRVWKVDYGCYVDLINTAKSPTGFLFPDTELSDAGEIEVPEDDYRAVRRAVLDLSEFEKDNASG
;
A
#
# COMPACT_ATOMS: atom_id res chain seq x y z
N MET A 1 28.85 30.63 0.76
CA MET A 1 27.73 29.97 1.44
C MET A 1 27.01 29.16 0.40
N GLU A 2 27.29 27.86 0.33
CA GLU A 2 26.46 26.95 -0.45
C GLU A 2 25.26 26.56 0.40
N LEU A 3 24.11 27.17 0.10
CA LEU A 3 22.83 26.88 0.73
C LEU A 3 22.03 25.92 -0.17
N GLY A 4 22.64 24.79 -0.54
CA GLY A 4 22.09 23.87 -1.54
C GLY A 4 22.10 22.39 -1.17
N SER A 5 22.89 21.98 -0.17
CA SER A 5 23.07 20.54 0.13
C SER A 5 22.22 19.99 1.27
N ASP A 6 21.45 20.82 1.98
CA ASP A 6 20.79 20.41 3.24
C ASP A 6 19.26 20.28 3.15
N ILE A 7 18.67 20.48 1.97
CA ILE A 7 17.20 20.34 1.77
C ILE A 7 16.81 18.91 1.33
N ALA A 8 17.76 18.12 0.82
CA ALA A 8 17.50 16.77 0.32
C ALA A 8 17.71 15.65 1.37
N ALA A 9 18.10 15.99 2.60
CA ALA A 9 18.54 15.01 3.59
C ALA A 9 17.42 14.32 4.38
N ASP A 10 16.17 14.79 4.29
CA ASP A 10 15.09 14.32 5.19
C ASP A 10 13.77 13.96 4.49
N ILE A 11 13.71 14.01 3.16
CA ILE A 11 12.54 13.53 2.40
C ILE A 11 12.87 12.14 1.87
N ASN A 12 12.47 11.12 2.62
CA ASN A 12 12.39 9.77 2.06
C ASN A 12 11.26 9.77 1.03
N LEU A 13 11.62 9.82 -0.26
CA LEU A 13 10.66 9.87 -1.38
C LEU A 13 9.69 8.68 -1.35
N ASP A 14 10.13 7.53 -0.82
CA ASP A 14 9.29 6.34 -0.64
C ASP A 14 8.14 6.59 0.35
N ASP A 15 8.33 7.45 1.36
CA ASP A 15 7.30 7.78 2.36
C ASP A 15 6.31 8.84 1.83
N TYR A 16 6.68 9.62 0.81
CA TYR A 16 5.89 10.75 0.29
C TYR A 16 4.96 10.37 -0.87
N PHE A 17 5.29 9.33 -1.64
CA PHE A 17 4.47 8.85 -2.76
C PHE A 17 3.54 7.68 -2.40
N VAL A 18 3.46 7.30 -1.12
CA VAL A 18 2.46 6.33 -0.67
C VAL A 18 1.09 6.99 -0.74
N TYR A 19 0.19 6.42 -1.54
CA TYR A 19 -1.18 6.93 -1.73
C TYR A 19 -1.93 7.17 -0.41
N ASP A 20 -1.66 6.33 0.61
CA ASP A 20 -2.28 6.44 1.93
C ASP A 20 -1.73 7.61 2.78
N VAL A 21 -0.58 8.21 2.42
CA VAL A 21 0.02 9.35 3.14
C VAL A 21 -0.41 10.66 2.49
N SER A 22 -0.25 10.80 1.17
CA SER A 22 -0.74 11.98 0.44
C SER A 22 -1.25 11.59 -0.94
N ALA A 23 -2.56 11.37 -1.03
CA ALA A 23 -3.19 10.91 -2.26
C ALA A 23 -3.02 11.92 -3.40
N ASP A 24 -3.18 13.22 -3.13
CA ASP A 24 -3.10 14.27 -4.15
C ASP A 24 -1.71 14.36 -4.79
N VAL A 25 -0.65 14.32 -3.97
CA VAL A 25 0.74 14.33 -4.44
C VAL A 25 1.04 13.08 -5.26
N ALA A 26 0.64 11.90 -4.78
CA ALA A 26 0.84 10.66 -5.50
C ALA A 26 0.11 10.69 -6.86
N LEU A 27 -1.16 11.14 -6.86
CA LEU A 27 -1.95 11.27 -8.08
C LEU A 27 -1.30 12.22 -9.08
N GLU A 28 -0.81 13.38 -8.65
CA GLU A 28 -0.12 14.34 -9.52
C GLU A 28 1.15 13.70 -10.12
N PHE A 29 2.02 13.14 -9.27
CA PHE A 29 3.26 12.51 -9.71
C PHE A 29 3.02 11.40 -10.75
N PHE A 30 2.12 10.46 -10.47
CA PHE A 30 1.85 9.33 -11.36
C PHE A 30 1.14 9.75 -12.64
N ARG A 31 0.39 10.86 -12.61
CA ARG A 31 -0.26 11.42 -13.80
C ARG A 31 0.78 12.00 -14.75
N THR A 32 1.72 12.78 -14.21
CA THR A 32 2.89 13.27 -14.95
C THR A 32 3.77 12.13 -15.46
N LEU A 33 4.01 11.11 -14.62
CA LEU A 33 4.79 9.93 -15.00
C LEU A 33 4.16 9.24 -16.23
N LEU A 34 2.86 8.96 -16.18
CA LEU A 34 2.16 8.29 -17.28
C LEU A 34 2.19 9.13 -18.56
N PHE A 35 1.91 10.43 -18.47
CA PHE A 35 1.93 11.32 -19.63
C PHE A 35 3.32 11.32 -20.30
N LYS A 36 4.38 11.52 -19.53
CA LYS A 36 5.77 11.49 -20.04
C LYS A 36 6.16 10.14 -20.60
N HIS A 37 5.74 9.04 -19.96
CA HIS A 37 6.00 7.69 -20.42
C HIS A 37 5.38 7.43 -21.79
N LEU A 38 4.11 7.78 -21.97
CA LEU A 38 3.41 7.63 -23.25
C LEU A 38 3.97 8.58 -24.31
N GLN A 39 4.38 9.79 -23.94
CA GLN A 39 4.98 10.75 -24.87
C GLN A 39 6.31 10.23 -25.40
N ALA A 40 7.16 9.69 -24.52
CA ALA A 40 8.41 9.06 -24.90
C ALA A 40 8.17 7.83 -25.80
N PHE A 41 7.12 7.04 -25.53
CA PHE A 41 6.75 5.89 -26.34
C PHE A 41 6.22 6.27 -27.72
N ALA A 42 5.43 7.34 -27.83
CA ALA A 42 4.88 7.82 -29.10
C ALA A 42 5.96 8.36 -30.05
N GLY A 43 7.05 8.91 -29.49
CA GLY A 43 8.16 9.47 -30.27
C GLY A 43 7.67 10.50 -31.28
N GLU A 44 8.10 10.36 -32.53
CA GLU A 44 7.74 11.30 -33.62
C GLU A 44 6.27 11.25 -34.05
N ARG A 45 5.51 10.20 -33.68
CA ARG A 45 4.08 10.12 -34.02
C ARG A 45 3.22 11.09 -33.23
N GLU A 46 3.80 11.66 -32.16
CA GLU A 46 3.17 12.53 -31.15
C GLU A 46 1.95 11.87 -30.47
N LEU A 47 1.68 12.25 -29.22
CA LEU A 47 0.43 11.85 -28.57
C LEU A 47 -0.73 12.68 -29.10
N LYS A 48 -1.88 12.04 -29.28
CA LYS A 48 -3.12 12.75 -29.64
C LYS A 48 -3.59 13.64 -28.50
N GLU A 49 -3.45 13.14 -27.27
CA GLU A 49 -3.76 13.84 -26.04
C GLU A 49 -2.70 14.89 -25.73
N ARG A 50 -3.16 16.11 -25.43
CA ARG A 50 -2.29 17.30 -25.30
C ARG A 50 -1.77 17.53 -23.88
N ASP A 51 -2.40 16.89 -22.90
CA ASP A 51 -2.10 17.07 -21.50
C ASP A 51 -2.39 15.79 -20.69
N GLU A 52 -1.96 15.84 -19.45
CA GLU A 52 -2.09 14.80 -18.44
C GLU A 52 -3.56 14.38 -18.19
N ILE A 53 -4.48 15.34 -18.12
CA ILE A 53 -5.90 15.08 -17.84
C ILE A 53 -6.54 14.36 -19.03
N ALA A 54 -6.21 14.77 -20.25
CA ALA A 54 -6.68 14.13 -21.47
C ALA A 54 -6.22 12.67 -21.56
N ILE A 55 -4.97 12.36 -21.15
CA ILE A 55 -4.48 10.98 -21.06
C ILE A 55 -5.29 10.16 -20.05
N ILE A 56 -5.53 10.68 -18.83
CA ILE A 56 -6.33 9.93 -17.85
C ILE A 56 -7.74 9.64 -18.38
N ASN A 57 -8.35 10.64 -19.01
CA ASN A 57 -9.68 10.51 -19.59
C ASN A 57 -9.72 9.58 -20.81
N SER A 58 -8.63 9.42 -21.56
CA SER A 58 -8.59 8.51 -22.71
C SER A 58 -8.29 7.07 -22.32
N VAL A 59 -7.42 6.86 -21.32
CA VAL A 59 -6.98 5.53 -20.86
C VAL A 59 -7.98 4.89 -19.89
N PHE A 60 -8.54 5.66 -18.95
CA PHE A 60 -9.36 5.12 -17.86
C PHE A 60 -10.83 5.46 -18.03
N SER A 61 -11.70 4.54 -17.60
CA SER A 61 -13.15 4.73 -17.65
C SER A 61 -13.65 5.84 -16.73
N GLN A 62 -12.97 6.06 -15.60
CA GLN A 62 -13.26 7.08 -14.58
C GLN A 62 -11.97 7.47 -13.85
N GLU A 63 -11.87 8.71 -13.34
CA GLU A 63 -10.68 9.19 -12.62
C GLU A 63 -10.31 8.32 -11.40
N ARG A 64 -11.31 7.81 -10.66
CA ARG A 64 -11.07 6.89 -9.53
C ARG A 64 -10.38 5.58 -9.90
N VAL A 65 -10.44 5.17 -11.18
CA VAL A 65 -9.73 3.96 -11.65
C VAL A 65 -8.24 4.23 -11.74
N PHE A 66 -7.84 5.44 -12.16
CA PHE A 66 -6.46 5.87 -12.09
C PHE A 66 -5.97 5.94 -10.64
N ALA A 67 -6.79 6.48 -9.72
CA ALA A 67 -6.46 6.49 -8.30
C ALA A 67 -6.24 5.09 -7.71
N GLU A 68 -7.08 4.12 -8.09
CA GLU A 68 -6.89 2.73 -7.68
C GLU A 68 -5.56 2.15 -8.20
N LEU A 69 -5.18 2.46 -9.45
CA LEU A 69 -3.90 2.01 -10.00
C LEU A 69 -2.71 2.63 -9.26
N VAL A 70 -2.78 3.93 -8.93
CA VAL A 70 -1.76 4.61 -8.12
C VAL A 70 -1.65 3.94 -6.75
N ARG A 71 -2.78 3.67 -6.09
CA ARG A 71 -2.81 2.96 -4.82
C ARG A 71 -2.21 1.56 -4.92
N ALA A 72 -2.57 0.80 -5.95
CA ALA A 72 -2.09 -0.56 -6.18
C ALA A 72 -0.58 -0.63 -6.47
N SER A 73 0.01 0.47 -6.93
CA SER A 73 1.45 0.57 -7.16
C SER A 73 2.28 0.79 -5.89
N GLU A 74 1.65 1.09 -4.74
CA GLU A 74 2.33 1.32 -3.47
C GLU A 74 3.44 2.39 -3.56
N GLY A 75 3.26 3.39 -4.45
CA GLY A 75 4.24 4.44 -4.68
C GLY A 75 5.42 4.03 -5.57
N VAL A 76 5.43 2.81 -6.12
CA VAL A 76 6.51 2.27 -6.96
C VAL A 76 6.23 2.48 -8.46
N PRO A 77 6.99 3.35 -9.17
CA PRO A 77 6.81 3.62 -10.60
C PRO A 77 6.84 2.39 -11.51
N ARG A 78 7.68 1.41 -11.16
CA ARG A 78 7.79 0.15 -11.92
C ARG A 78 6.51 -0.66 -11.82
N ASP A 79 5.99 -0.84 -10.62
CA ASP A 79 4.77 -1.62 -10.39
C ASP A 79 3.57 -0.93 -11.03
N PHE A 80 3.48 0.40 -10.95
CA PHE A 80 2.47 1.17 -11.67
C PHE A 80 2.45 0.85 -13.18
N ILE A 81 3.60 0.87 -13.85
CA ILE A 81 3.67 0.59 -15.30
C ILE A 81 3.33 -0.87 -15.59
N ASN A 82 3.80 -1.82 -14.79
CA ASN A 82 3.52 -3.24 -15.00
C ASN A 82 2.04 -3.58 -14.80
N ILE A 83 1.42 -3.06 -13.73
CA ILE A 83 -0.01 -3.23 -13.46
C ILE A 83 -0.82 -2.55 -14.58
N LEU A 84 -0.43 -1.34 -15.01
CA LEU A 84 -1.07 -0.65 -16.13
C LEU A 84 -1.05 -1.48 -17.41
N GLN A 85 0.10 -2.06 -17.76
CA GLN A 85 0.25 -2.89 -18.96
C GLN A 85 -0.68 -4.12 -18.90
N LEU A 86 -0.70 -4.83 -17.77
CA LEU A 86 -1.59 -5.96 -17.56
C LEU A 86 -3.06 -5.56 -17.64
N ALA A 87 -3.44 -4.43 -17.03
CA ALA A 87 -4.80 -3.91 -17.07
C ALA A 87 -5.22 -3.50 -18.50
N ALA A 88 -4.33 -2.85 -19.25
CA ALA A 88 -4.55 -2.46 -20.64
C ALA A 88 -4.70 -3.67 -21.59
N MET A 89 -3.89 -4.72 -21.39
CA MET A 89 -4.03 -5.97 -22.13
C MET A 89 -5.39 -6.65 -21.87
N ARG A 90 -5.91 -6.51 -20.64
CA ARG A 90 -7.21 -7.06 -20.23
C ARG A 90 -8.39 -6.23 -20.72
N SER A 91 -8.23 -4.93 -20.94
CA SER A 91 -9.33 -4.06 -21.37
C SER A 91 -9.65 -4.16 -22.87
N ASP A 92 -8.88 -4.92 -23.66
CA ASP A 92 -9.13 -5.24 -25.07
C ASP A 92 -9.52 -4.01 -25.91
N GLN A 93 -8.64 -3.01 -25.96
CA GLN A 93 -8.82 -1.74 -26.67
C GLN A 93 -9.95 -0.83 -26.15
N SER A 94 -10.64 -1.21 -25.08
CA SER A 94 -11.53 -0.33 -24.34
C SER A 94 -10.80 0.38 -23.19
N LYS A 95 -11.46 1.38 -22.61
CA LYS A 95 -10.93 2.09 -21.44
C LYS A 95 -10.78 1.13 -20.25
N ILE A 96 -9.69 1.26 -19.52
CA ILE A 96 -9.42 0.46 -18.33
C ILE A 96 -10.47 0.78 -17.25
N ALA A 97 -11.10 -0.25 -16.69
CA ALA A 97 -12.03 -0.11 -15.58
C ALA A 97 -11.44 -0.72 -14.29
N MET A 98 -12.19 -0.52 -13.20
CA MET A 98 -11.75 -0.87 -11.84
C MET A 98 -11.39 -2.37 -11.72
N ASN A 99 -12.15 -3.22 -12.42
CA ASN A 99 -11.96 -4.66 -12.38
C ASN A 99 -10.62 -5.07 -13.00
N GLU A 100 -10.23 -4.46 -14.12
CA GLU A 100 -8.99 -4.76 -14.83
C GLU A 100 -7.78 -4.37 -13.98
N VAL A 101 -7.82 -3.20 -13.32
CA VAL A 101 -6.76 -2.76 -12.41
C VAL A 101 -6.59 -3.74 -11.25
N ARG A 102 -7.68 -4.15 -10.60
CA ARG A 102 -7.63 -5.04 -9.43
C ARG A 102 -7.12 -6.43 -9.78
N ILE A 103 -7.58 -7.00 -10.90
CA ILE A 103 -7.09 -8.29 -11.37
C ILE A 103 -5.61 -8.17 -11.76
N ALA A 104 -5.22 -7.10 -12.47
CA ALA A 104 -3.82 -6.87 -12.84
C ALA A 104 -2.91 -6.69 -11.62
N ALA A 105 -3.35 -5.98 -10.58
CA ALA A 105 -2.61 -5.81 -9.34
C ALA A 105 -2.40 -7.14 -8.63
N LYS A 106 -3.45 -7.97 -8.55
CA LYS A 106 -3.36 -9.33 -8.01
C LYS A 106 -2.38 -10.21 -8.80
N ASP A 107 -2.52 -10.24 -10.12
CA ASP A 107 -1.63 -11.03 -10.98
C ASP A 107 -0.17 -10.59 -10.86
N TRP A 108 0.07 -9.28 -10.78
CA TRP A 108 1.41 -8.71 -10.62
C TRP A 108 2.02 -9.16 -9.29
N TYR A 109 1.26 -9.04 -8.20
CA TYR A 109 1.64 -9.49 -6.88
C TYR A 109 1.99 -10.99 -6.85
N GLU A 110 1.12 -11.85 -7.39
CA GLU A 110 1.32 -13.30 -7.40
C GLU A 110 2.55 -13.70 -8.23
N ARG A 111 2.85 -12.98 -9.32
CA ARG A 111 4.03 -13.26 -10.16
C ARG A 111 5.34 -12.80 -9.51
N ASP A 112 5.33 -11.65 -8.85
CA ASP A 112 6.53 -11.00 -8.33
C ASP A 112 6.93 -11.59 -6.96
N LYS A 113 5.98 -11.76 -6.04
CA LYS A 113 6.27 -12.00 -4.62
C LYS A 113 6.02 -13.44 -4.14
N GLN A 114 5.19 -14.21 -4.85
CA GLN A 114 4.80 -15.56 -4.39
C GLN A 114 5.97 -16.55 -4.41
N ARG A 115 6.88 -16.42 -5.38
CA ARG A 115 8.03 -17.32 -5.51
C ARG A 115 8.97 -17.27 -4.30
N ASN A 116 9.11 -16.11 -3.67
CA ASN A 116 9.97 -15.95 -2.50
C ASN A 116 9.26 -16.41 -1.22
N LEU A 117 7.95 -16.15 -1.10
CA LEU A 117 7.13 -16.67 0.01
C LEU A 117 7.17 -18.19 0.11
N ASP A 118 7.13 -18.89 -1.02
CA ASP A 118 7.22 -20.36 -1.09
C ASP A 118 8.52 -20.92 -0.46
N THR A 119 9.56 -20.10 -0.29
CA THR A 119 10.83 -20.49 0.34
C THR A 119 10.84 -20.34 1.86
N ASN A 120 9.82 -19.72 2.44
CA ASN A 120 9.72 -19.45 3.87
C ASN A 120 8.29 -19.68 4.38
N GLU A 121 7.97 -20.95 4.66
CA GLU A 121 6.64 -21.40 5.08
C GLU A 121 6.11 -20.64 6.30
N ARG A 122 6.97 -20.35 7.28
CA ARG A 122 6.56 -19.61 8.48
C ARG A 122 6.17 -18.16 8.14
N ALA A 123 6.88 -17.51 7.23
CA ALA A 123 6.53 -16.16 6.81
C ALA A 123 5.22 -16.13 6.01
N ASP A 124 4.98 -17.14 5.17
CA ASP A 124 3.68 -17.28 4.48
C ASP A 124 2.54 -17.49 5.48
N GLN A 125 2.68 -18.41 6.43
CA GLN A 125 1.70 -18.63 7.51
C GLN A 125 1.44 -17.34 8.30
N LEU A 126 2.50 -16.59 8.64
CA LEU A 126 2.37 -15.32 9.35
C LEU A 126 1.64 -14.28 8.50
N LEU A 127 1.91 -14.20 7.19
CA LEU A 127 1.23 -13.27 6.29
C LEU A 127 -0.27 -13.59 6.19
N GLN A 128 -0.64 -14.86 6.04
CA GLN A 128 -2.05 -15.28 6.04
C GLN A 128 -2.74 -14.92 7.36
N TRP A 129 -2.06 -15.18 8.49
CA TRP A 129 -2.59 -14.83 9.80
C TRP A 129 -2.73 -13.30 9.99
N ILE A 130 -1.77 -12.50 9.52
CA ILE A 130 -1.88 -11.03 9.50
C ILE A 130 -3.08 -10.61 8.65
N ARG A 131 -3.23 -11.16 7.45
CA ARG A 131 -4.36 -10.85 6.55
C ARG A 131 -5.70 -11.13 7.24
N ASP A 132 -5.83 -12.27 7.91
CA ASP A 132 -7.05 -12.64 8.62
C ASP A 132 -7.32 -11.74 9.83
N LYS A 133 -6.32 -11.47 10.66
CA LYS A 133 -6.50 -10.66 11.88
C LYS A 133 -6.69 -9.18 11.57
N VAL A 134 -5.98 -8.65 10.58
CA VAL A 134 -5.93 -7.21 10.28
C VAL A 134 -6.96 -6.83 9.24
N ILE A 135 -6.97 -7.49 8.08
CA ILE A 135 -7.90 -7.14 7.01
C ILE A 135 -9.29 -7.67 7.34
N GLU A 136 -9.44 -8.97 7.58
CA GLU A 136 -10.77 -9.54 7.75
C GLU A 136 -11.39 -9.23 9.12
N GLY A 137 -10.60 -9.40 10.19
CA GLY A 137 -11.06 -9.24 11.57
C GLY A 137 -11.23 -7.78 12.01
N LYS A 138 -10.30 -6.90 11.61
CA LYS A 138 -10.30 -5.48 12.01
C LYS A 138 -10.78 -4.54 10.91
N ARG A 139 -10.96 -5.01 9.68
CA ARG A 139 -11.28 -4.16 8.50
C ARG A 139 -10.31 -3.01 8.33
N ALA A 140 -9.04 -3.28 8.62
CA ALA A 140 -7.94 -2.33 8.58
C ALA A 140 -6.89 -2.77 7.54
N ARG A 141 -6.01 -1.88 7.13
CA ARG A 141 -4.87 -2.19 6.23
C ARG A 141 -3.50 -2.07 6.91
N ALA A 142 -3.49 -1.68 8.19
CA ALA A 142 -2.29 -1.52 8.99
C ALA A 142 -2.51 -2.03 10.43
N PHE A 143 -1.40 -2.28 11.13
CA PHE A 143 -1.38 -2.78 12.50
C PHE A 143 -0.17 -2.25 13.27
N LEU A 144 -0.22 -2.39 14.59
CA LEU A 144 0.85 -1.97 15.49
C LEU A 144 1.63 -3.19 16.00
N LEU A 145 2.95 -3.15 15.91
CA LEU A 145 3.85 -4.08 16.61
C LEU A 145 4.70 -3.33 17.61
N ARG A 146 4.90 -3.87 18.80
CA ARG A 146 5.81 -3.30 19.81
C ARG A 146 7.22 -3.24 19.22
N SER A 147 7.86 -2.08 19.26
CA SER A 147 9.20 -1.88 18.67
C SER A 147 10.29 -2.75 19.31
N SER A 148 10.04 -3.28 20.52
CA SER A 148 10.95 -4.19 21.22
C SER A 148 10.91 -5.64 20.71
N HIS A 149 9.93 -5.99 19.88
CA HIS A 149 9.81 -7.33 19.29
C HIS A 149 10.47 -7.34 17.91
N SER A 150 11.46 -8.22 17.73
CA SER A 150 11.98 -8.63 16.43
C SER A 150 11.41 -10.00 16.12
N ASP A 151 10.87 -10.18 14.92
CA ASP A 151 10.50 -11.49 14.38
C ASP A 151 11.11 -11.59 12.98
N PRO A 152 11.95 -12.61 12.70
CA PRO A 152 12.59 -12.76 11.39
C PRO A 152 11.62 -12.89 10.22
N SER A 153 10.41 -13.41 10.47
CA SER A 153 9.36 -13.52 9.44
C SER A 153 8.75 -12.16 9.13
N ILE A 154 8.59 -11.26 10.12
CA ILE A 154 8.21 -9.86 9.87
C ILE A 154 9.29 -9.13 9.06
N GLU A 155 10.58 -9.34 9.39
CA GLU A 155 11.70 -8.76 8.65
C GLU A 155 11.76 -9.28 7.21
N PHE A 156 11.58 -10.58 7.01
CA PHE A 156 11.46 -11.19 5.69
C PHE A 156 10.29 -10.61 4.89
N LEU A 157 9.10 -10.52 5.48
CA LEU A 157 7.93 -9.94 4.81
C LEU A 157 8.14 -8.46 4.45
N PHE A 158 8.91 -7.71 5.25
CA PHE A 158 9.31 -6.34 4.92
C PHE A 158 10.27 -6.29 3.72
N ASP A 159 11.31 -7.13 3.73
CA ASP A 159 12.30 -7.20 2.66
C ASP A 159 11.67 -7.60 1.32
N GLU A 160 10.69 -8.51 1.37
CA GLU A 160 9.87 -8.95 0.23
C GLU A 160 8.77 -7.94 -0.15
N ARG A 161 8.72 -6.77 0.51
CA ARG A 161 7.73 -5.70 0.26
C ARG A 161 6.28 -6.16 0.41
N LEU A 162 6.02 -7.14 1.28
CA LEU A 162 4.68 -7.62 1.63
C LEU A 162 4.11 -6.84 2.82
N LEU A 163 5.01 -6.30 3.64
CA LEU A 163 4.73 -5.34 4.69
C LEU A 163 5.55 -4.07 4.45
N HIS A 164 4.97 -2.92 4.77
CA HIS A 164 5.60 -1.61 4.68
C HIS A 164 5.59 -0.93 6.05
N ILE A 165 6.59 -0.10 6.34
CA ILE A 165 6.60 0.69 7.57
C ILE A 165 5.94 2.03 7.27
N ALA A 166 4.76 2.26 7.82
CA ALA A 166 4.10 3.56 7.71
C ALA A 166 4.58 4.56 8.78
N LYS A 167 5.01 4.07 9.95
CA LYS A 167 5.59 4.92 11.01
C LYS A 167 6.54 4.13 11.89
N ARG A 168 7.76 4.64 12.06
CA ARG A 168 8.82 3.94 12.84
C ARG A 168 8.60 3.97 14.35
N SER A 169 7.95 5.01 14.85
CA SER A 169 7.70 5.20 16.28
C SER A 169 6.33 5.83 16.51
N TYR A 170 5.48 5.10 17.22
CA TYR A 170 4.15 5.53 17.63
C TYR A 170 3.95 5.40 19.14
N SER A 171 3.64 6.56 19.72
CA SER A 171 3.05 6.87 21.05
C SER A 171 1.60 6.49 21.25
N ALA A 172 1.28 5.28 21.72
CA ALA A 172 -0.06 5.08 22.29
C ALA A 172 -0.18 5.92 23.59
N LYS A 173 -1.20 6.80 23.68
CA LYS A 173 -1.36 7.69 24.85
C LYS A 173 -1.67 6.91 26.15
N ASP A 174 -2.20 5.69 26.02
CA ASP A 174 -2.67 4.83 27.10
C ASP A 174 -1.62 3.84 27.63
N GLU A 175 -0.48 3.67 26.93
CA GLU A 175 0.67 2.88 27.40
C GLU A 175 1.95 3.74 27.44
N PRO A 176 2.13 4.62 28.45
CA PRO A 176 3.33 5.43 28.60
C PRO A 176 4.60 4.57 28.61
N GLY A 177 5.57 4.93 27.77
CA GLY A 177 6.87 4.24 27.67
C GLY A 177 6.90 3.09 26.66
N VAL A 178 5.75 2.67 26.11
CA VAL A 178 5.70 1.68 25.03
C VAL A 178 5.76 2.39 23.68
N ARG A 179 6.70 1.94 22.83
CA ARG A 179 6.79 2.37 21.44
C ARG A 179 6.30 1.26 20.52
N TYR A 180 5.52 1.65 19.52
CA TYR A 180 5.09 0.76 18.45
C TYR A 180 5.69 1.20 17.12
N ARG A 181 5.88 0.24 16.23
CA ARG A 181 6.02 0.48 14.79
C ARG A 181 4.68 0.22 14.13
N VAL A 182 4.31 1.07 13.20
CA VAL A 182 3.10 0.94 12.38
C VAL A 182 3.47 0.26 11.09
N TRP A 183 2.87 -0.91 10.88
CA TRP A 183 3.07 -1.74 9.71
C TRP A 183 1.83 -1.69 8.84
N LYS A 184 2.01 -1.48 7.54
CA LYS A 184 0.97 -1.53 6.52
C LYS A 184 1.11 -2.83 5.73
N VAL A 185 -0.02 -3.47 5.44
CA VAL A 185 -0.09 -4.62 4.53
C VAL A 185 -0.10 -4.11 3.09
N ASP A 186 0.74 -4.69 2.23
CA ASP A 186 0.78 -4.38 0.80
C ASP A 186 -0.59 -4.58 0.13
N TYR A 187 -1.00 -3.67 -0.76
CA TYR A 187 -2.29 -3.74 -1.45
C TYR A 187 -2.53 -5.08 -2.16
N GLY A 188 -1.49 -5.67 -2.76
CA GLY A 188 -1.60 -6.94 -3.48
C GLY A 188 -2.07 -8.11 -2.58
N CYS A 189 -1.78 -8.07 -1.28
CA CYS A 189 -2.18 -9.10 -0.31
C CYS A 189 -3.68 -9.15 -0.05
N TYR A 190 -4.43 -8.07 -0.36
CA TYR A 190 -5.85 -7.97 0.00
C TYR A 190 -6.76 -7.41 -1.10
N VAL A 191 -6.23 -7.12 -2.29
CA VAL A 191 -7.01 -6.59 -3.41
C VAL A 191 -8.26 -7.44 -3.75
N ASP A 192 -8.16 -8.76 -3.56
CA ASP A 192 -9.25 -9.71 -3.73
C ASP A 192 -10.42 -9.49 -2.75
N LEU A 193 -10.13 -8.93 -1.56
CA LEU A 193 -11.12 -8.66 -0.53
C LEU A 193 -11.87 -7.34 -0.73
N ILE A 194 -11.40 -6.43 -1.58
CA ILE A 194 -11.95 -5.06 -1.70
C ILE A 194 -13.42 -5.04 -2.14
N ASN A 195 -13.86 -6.04 -2.91
CA ASN A 195 -15.24 -6.18 -3.37
C ASN A 195 -16.12 -7.05 -2.46
N THR A 196 -15.62 -7.43 -1.29
CA THR A 196 -16.32 -8.32 -0.36
C THR A 196 -16.75 -7.57 0.90
N ALA A 197 -17.55 -8.21 1.75
CA ALA A 197 -17.88 -7.68 3.08
C ALA A 197 -16.65 -7.47 3.99
N LYS A 198 -15.52 -8.10 3.64
CA LYS A 198 -14.24 -8.02 4.37
C LYS A 198 -13.35 -6.86 3.89
N SER A 199 -13.81 -6.07 2.93
CA SER A 199 -13.06 -4.91 2.42
C SER A 199 -12.64 -4.00 3.58
N PRO A 200 -11.33 -3.67 3.70
CA PRO A 200 -10.86 -2.76 4.74
C PRO A 200 -11.42 -1.35 4.53
N THR A 201 -11.89 -0.74 5.63
CA THR A 201 -12.58 0.56 5.64
C THR A 201 -11.81 1.64 6.39
N GLY A 202 -10.56 1.36 6.78
CA GLY A 202 -9.68 2.36 7.37
C GLY A 202 -8.24 1.87 7.45
N PHE A 203 -7.37 2.72 7.98
CA PHE A 203 -5.94 2.49 8.05
C PHE A 203 -5.59 1.50 9.19
N LEU A 204 -5.76 1.90 10.45
CA LEU A 204 -5.55 1.02 11.62
C LEU A 204 -6.84 0.35 12.12
N PHE A 205 -7.96 1.01 11.91
CA PHE A 205 -9.31 0.57 12.24
C PHE A 205 -10.32 1.32 11.35
N PRO A 206 -11.60 0.91 11.28
CA PRO A 206 -12.59 1.58 10.44
C PRO A 206 -12.61 3.09 10.67
N ASP A 207 -12.72 3.85 9.58
CA ASP A 207 -12.83 5.32 9.59
C ASP A 207 -11.58 6.05 10.12
N THR A 208 -10.43 5.38 10.20
CA THR A 208 -9.13 6.04 10.38
C THR A 208 -8.40 6.21 9.06
N GLU A 209 -7.77 7.36 8.89
CA GLU A 209 -6.84 7.63 7.80
C GLU A 209 -5.54 8.19 8.38
N LEU A 210 -4.47 8.15 7.58
CA LEU A 210 -3.26 8.91 7.89
C LEU A 210 -3.48 10.35 7.42
N SER A 211 -3.01 11.32 8.20
CA SER A 211 -2.94 12.70 7.73
C SER A 211 -1.84 12.86 6.68
N ASP A 212 -1.86 13.98 5.94
CA ASP A 212 -0.80 14.35 4.98
C ASP A 212 0.60 14.42 5.62
N ALA A 213 0.67 14.63 6.93
CA ALA A 213 1.91 14.63 7.70
C ALA A 213 2.33 13.22 8.19
N GLY A 214 1.64 12.17 7.76
CA GLY A 214 1.84 10.80 8.25
C GLY A 214 1.52 10.64 9.73
N GLU A 215 0.62 11.48 10.26
CA GLU A 215 0.11 11.34 11.62
C GLU A 215 -1.12 10.44 11.62
N ILE A 216 -1.18 9.56 12.62
CA ILE A 216 -2.36 8.74 12.85
C ILE A 216 -3.33 9.58 13.65
N GLU A 217 -4.38 10.05 13.00
CA GLU A 217 -5.48 10.72 13.69
C GLU A 217 -6.32 9.68 14.42
N VAL A 218 -6.16 9.62 15.74
CA VAL A 218 -6.99 8.80 16.62
C VAL A 218 -8.09 9.69 17.20
N PRO A 219 -9.38 9.37 16.99
CA PRO A 219 -10.48 10.09 17.63
C PRO A 219 -10.29 10.11 19.16
N GLU A 220 -10.50 11.27 19.79
CA GLU A 220 -10.25 11.45 21.23
C GLU A 220 -11.04 10.47 22.12
N ASP A 221 -12.16 9.92 21.62
CA ASP A 221 -13.02 8.99 22.35
C ASP A 221 -12.71 7.51 22.09
N ASP A 222 -11.74 7.17 21.22
CA ASP A 222 -11.49 5.79 20.77
C ASP A 222 -10.05 5.28 20.99
N TYR A 223 -9.47 5.57 22.16
CA TYR A 223 -8.20 4.95 22.58
C TYR A 223 -8.29 3.41 22.67
N ARG A 224 -9.49 2.85 22.78
CA ARG A 224 -9.70 1.39 22.75
C ARG A 224 -9.39 0.79 21.38
N ALA A 225 -9.62 1.53 20.29
CA ALA A 225 -9.30 1.06 18.95
C ALA A 225 -7.79 0.93 18.71
N VAL A 226 -6.96 1.77 19.33
CA VAL A 226 -5.49 1.64 19.27
C VAL A 226 -5.05 0.27 19.81
N ARG A 227 -5.59 -0.16 20.95
CA ARG A 227 -5.29 -1.50 21.50
C ARG A 227 -5.75 -2.63 20.59
N ARG A 228 -6.86 -2.46 19.88
CA ARG A 228 -7.33 -3.44 18.89
C ARG A 228 -6.41 -3.49 17.67
N ALA A 229 -5.76 -2.39 17.30
CA ALA A 229 -4.81 -2.36 16.19
C ALA A 229 -3.47 -3.03 16.52
N VAL A 230 -3.14 -3.25 17.80
CA VAL A 230 -1.98 -4.04 18.21
C VAL A 230 -2.12 -5.49 17.75
N LEU A 231 -1.06 -6.01 17.16
CA LEU A 231 -0.92 -7.41 16.78
C LEU A 231 0.02 -8.10 17.78
N ASP A 232 -0.45 -9.14 18.44
CA ASP A 232 0.34 -9.91 19.41
C ASP A 232 0.84 -11.20 18.74
N LEU A 233 2.13 -11.24 18.40
CA LEU A 233 2.73 -12.42 17.75
C LEU A 233 2.69 -13.68 18.63
N SER A 234 2.50 -13.56 19.94
CA SER A 234 2.32 -14.73 20.80
C SER A 234 1.00 -15.47 20.54
N GLU A 235 -0.01 -14.80 19.96
CA GLU A 235 -1.22 -15.45 19.49
C GLU A 235 -0.93 -16.33 18.26
N PHE A 236 -0.14 -15.83 17.31
CA PHE A 236 0.31 -16.60 16.15
C PHE A 236 1.08 -17.87 16.57
N GLU A 237 1.99 -17.78 17.54
CA GLU A 237 2.71 -18.96 18.04
C GLU A 237 1.76 -20.00 18.65
N LYS A 238 0.73 -19.58 19.37
CA LYS A 238 -0.23 -20.50 20.00
C LYS A 238 -1.11 -21.19 18.96
N ASP A 239 -1.57 -20.43 17.96
CA ASP A 239 -2.39 -20.93 16.88
C ASP A 239 -1.63 -22.00 16.05
N ASN A 240 -0.31 -21.81 15.85
CA ASN A 240 0.54 -22.73 15.08
C ASN A 240 1.19 -23.85 15.90
N ALA A 241 1.33 -23.71 17.22
CA ALA A 241 1.79 -24.80 18.09
C ALA A 241 0.72 -25.88 18.35
N SER A 242 -0.54 -25.59 18.00
CA SER A 242 -1.70 -26.47 18.23
C SER A 242 -2.14 -27.27 16.99
N GLY A 243 -1.46 -27.10 15.85
CA GLY A 243 -1.71 -27.80 14.58
C GLY A 243 -0.61 -28.78 14.23
#